data_AF-A0A225WPG1-F1
#
_entry.id   AF-A0A225WPG1-F1
#
_cell.length_a   1.000
_cell.length_b   1.000
_cell.length_c   1.000
_cell.angle_alpha   90.00
_cell.angle_beta   90.00
_cell.angle_gamma   90.00
#
_symmetry.space_group_name_H-M   'P 1'
#
loop_
_entity.id
_entity.type
_entity.pdbx_description
1 polymer ?
#
loop_
_entity_poly.entity_id
_entity_poly.type
_entity_poly.pdbx_seq_one_letter_code
_entity_poly.pdbx_strand_id
1 'polypeptide(L)'
;MCILCSDAPVEDDVRKDNPGAFHVGMMKAPGADPLCCLSSCLCPCCAQIIIRRKALNYDMSNYTCCQGYMDGIVPCARSGRCGESSCPNCCLCLEAFCCNGCAVSATRMMVMDRYRLQPDKWDNRIIRCNNCIQLASCICSLLSICISELGDLADIMNCIAQCTYATTQGCMTAQVNVELRERAKAFEVHDETMDRV
;
A
#
# COMPACT_ATOMS: atom_id res chain seq x y z
N MET A 1 -8.98 -8.87 -24.21
CA MET A 1 -8.47 -8.04 -23.09
C MET A 1 -8.60 -8.89 -21.83
N CYS A 2 -7.52 -9.18 -21.12
CA CYS A 2 -7.53 -10.12 -20.00
C CYS A 2 -8.40 -9.55 -18.85
N ILE A 3 -9.42 -10.28 -18.41
CA ILE A 3 -10.29 -9.88 -17.28
C ILE A 3 -9.46 -9.59 -16.01
N LEU A 4 -8.26 -10.17 -15.92
CA LEU A 4 -7.30 -9.99 -14.82
C LEU A 4 -6.64 -8.60 -14.81
N CYS A 5 -6.41 -7.98 -15.98
CA CYS A 5 -5.70 -6.70 -16.15
C CYS A 5 -6.57 -5.56 -16.73
N SER A 6 -7.88 -5.61 -16.51
CA SER A 6 -8.79 -4.51 -16.85
C SER A 6 -8.51 -3.27 -16.00
N ASP A 7 -8.63 -2.09 -16.61
CA ASP A 7 -8.53 -0.77 -15.98
C ASP A 7 -9.85 -0.29 -15.36
N ALA A 8 -10.94 -1.04 -15.53
CA ALA A 8 -12.24 -0.63 -15.03
C ALA A 8 -12.15 -0.37 -13.50
N PRO A 9 -12.64 0.78 -13.03
CA PRO A 9 -12.71 1.06 -11.61
C PRO A 9 -13.63 0.04 -10.94
N VAL A 10 -13.32 -0.29 -9.69
CA VAL A 10 -14.19 -1.16 -8.87
C VAL A 10 -15.52 -0.44 -8.69
N GLU A 11 -16.65 -1.15 -8.92
CA GLU A 11 -17.99 -0.54 -8.97
C GLU A 11 -18.38 0.18 -7.68
N ASP A 12 -17.89 -0.31 -6.52
CA ASP A 12 -18.17 0.24 -5.18
C ASP A 12 -16.99 1.03 -4.56
N ASP A 13 -16.04 1.54 -5.37
CA ASP A 13 -14.95 2.37 -4.82
C ASP A 13 -15.43 3.77 -4.46
N VAL A 14 -15.47 4.06 -3.15
CA VAL A 14 -15.81 5.38 -2.58
C VAL A 14 -14.90 6.52 -3.05
N ARG A 15 -13.75 6.22 -3.65
CA ARG A 15 -12.75 7.18 -4.12
C ARG A 15 -12.82 7.46 -5.62
N LYS A 16 -13.73 6.82 -6.35
CA LYS A 16 -13.84 6.91 -7.82
C LYS A 16 -14.16 8.32 -8.31
N ASP A 17 -14.97 9.07 -7.55
CA ASP A 17 -15.44 10.42 -7.93
C ASP A 17 -14.65 11.55 -7.24
N ASN A 18 -13.48 11.22 -6.70
CA ASN A 18 -12.61 12.19 -6.06
C ASN A 18 -12.02 13.18 -7.09
N PRO A 19 -11.98 14.50 -6.79
CA PRO A 19 -11.53 15.50 -7.76
C PRO A 19 -10.00 15.50 -7.98
N GLY A 20 -9.23 14.99 -7.02
CA GLY A 20 -7.77 14.95 -7.08
C GLY A 20 -7.23 13.70 -7.75
N ALA A 21 -6.06 13.81 -8.39
CA ALA A 21 -5.27 12.68 -8.87
C ALA A 21 -3.89 12.72 -8.22
N PHE A 22 -3.24 11.55 -8.11
CA PHE A 22 -1.85 11.47 -7.69
C PHE A 22 -0.95 12.30 -8.61
N HIS A 23 0.07 12.94 -8.03
CA HIS A 23 1.04 13.73 -8.80
C HIS A 23 1.81 12.85 -9.81
N VAL A 24 2.07 11.61 -9.44
CA VAL A 24 2.72 10.61 -10.30
C VAL A 24 1.85 9.36 -10.36
N GLY A 25 1.54 8.90 -11.57
CA GLY A 25 0.83 7.64 -11.76
C GLY A 25 1.68 6.43 -11.37
N MET A 26 1.06 5.33 -10.97
CA MET A 26 1.77 4.20 -10.35
C MET A 26 2.80 3.55 -11.28
N MET A 27 2.56 3.58 -12.60
CA MET A 27 3.54 3.12 -13.60
C MET A 27 4.83 3.96 -13.63
N LYS A 28 4.73 5.26 -13.34
CA LYS A 28 5.87 6.20 -13.34
C LYS A 28 6.50 6.36 -11.96
N ALA A 29 5.88 5.85 -10.91
CA ALA A 29 6.35 5.99 -9.53
C ALA A 29 7.79 5.46 -9.31
N PRO A 30 8.21 4.31 -9.88
CA PRO A 30 9.60 3.87 -9.75
C PRO A 30 10.63 4.81 -10.40
N GLY A 31 10.23 5.54 -11.44
CA GLY A 31 11.10 6.54 -12.09
C GLY A 31 11.18 7.85 -11.31
N ALA A 32 10.10 8.22 -10.61
CA ALA A 32 10.05 9.45 -9.81
C ALA A 32 10.73 9.30 -8.45
N ASP A 33 10.66 8.12 -7.83
CA ASP A 33 11.36 7.82 -6.57
C ASP A 33 11.93 6.38 -6.57
N PRO A 34 13.04 6.15 -7.31
CA PRO A 34 13.63 4.83 -7.46
C PRO A 34 14.17 4.29 -6.13
N LEU A 35 14.69 5.18 -5.28
CA LEU A 35 15.24 4.80 -3.98
C LEU A 35 14.15 4.31 -3.03
N CYS A 36 13.01 5.01 -2.97
CA CYS A 36 11.85 4.56 -2.18
C CYS A 36 11.26 3.26 -2.72
N CYS A 37 11.18 3.12 -4.05
CA CYS A 37 10.69 1.90 -4.68
C CYS A 37 11.58 0.70 -4.33
N LEU A 38 12.90 0.82 -4.51
CA LEU A 38 13.86 -0.25 -4.23
C LEU A 38 13.94 -0.57 -2.74
N SER A 39 13.93 0.44 -1.86
CA SER A 39 13.95 0.20 -0.41
C SER A 39 12.69 -0.51 0.07
N SER A 40 11.54 -0.20 -0.53
CA SER A 40 10.27 -0.88 -0.24
C SER A 40 10.23 -2.30 -0.80
N CYS A 41 10.90 -2.57 -1.92
CA CYS A 41 11.06 -3.94 -2.43
C CYS A 41 11.96 -4.80 -1.52
N LEU A 42 13.04 -4.23 -0.96
CA LEU A 42 14.07 -4.96 -0.21
C LEU A 42 13.79 -5.05 1.30
N CYS A 43 13.38 -3.95 1.94
CA CYS A 43 12.88 -3.95 3.32
C CYS A 43 11.47 -3.33 3.38
N PRO A 44 10.43 -4.08 3.02
CA PRO A 44 9.06 -3.57 3.02
C PRO A 44 8.59 -3.12 4.39
N CYS A 45 9.00 -3.81 5.46
CA CYS A 45 8.61 -3.46 6.83
C CYS A 45 9.18 -2.09 7.24
N CYS A 46 10.47 -1.88 6.99
CA CYS A 46 11.15 -0.62 7.31
C CYS A 46 10.52 0.55 6.54
N ALA A 47 10.36 0.36 5.23
CA ALA A 47 9.80 1.37 4.35
C ALA A 47 8.37 1.75 4.77
N GLN A 48 7.55 0.76 5.16
CA GLN A 48 6.20 1.04 5.62
C GLN A 48 6.18 1.87 6.89
N ILE A 49 6.98 1.53 7.91
CA ILE A 49 7.03 2.29 9.16
C ILE A 49 7.37 3.76 8.89
N ILE A 50 8.35 4.01 8.01
CA ILE A 50 8.78 5.36 7.64
C ILE A 50 7.66 6.11 6.90
N ILE A 51 7.07 5.50 5.88
CA ILE A 51 6.04 6.13 5.05
C ILE A 51 4.75 6.36 5.84
N ARG A 52 4.39 5.44 6.74
CA ARG A 52 3.24 5.61 7.62
C ARG A 52 3.44 6.73 8.63
N ARG A 53 4.62 6.84 9.24
CA ARG A 53 4.97 7.99 10.10
C ARG A 53 4.88 9.30 9.34
N LYS A 54 5.40 9.33 8.12
CA LYS A 54 5.32 10.51 7.25
C LYS A 54 3.87 10.83 6.87
N ALA A 55 3.06 9.83 6.54
CA ALA A 55 1.64 9.99 6.28
C ALA A 55 0.86 10.48 7.52
N LEU A 56 1.36 10.26 8.73
CA LEU A 56 0.79 10.80 9.97
C LEU A 56 1.39 12.15 10.38
N ASN A 57 2.19 12.79 9.53
CA ASN A 57 2.95 14.00 9.88
C ASN A 57 3.82 13.83 11.14
N TYR A 58 4.32 12.60 11.37
CA TYR A 58 5.07 12.19 12.56
C TYR A 58 4.32 12.30 13.90
N ASP A 59 3.02 12.59 13.87
CA ASP A 59 2.17 12.60 15.06
C ASP A 59 1.52 11.23 15.27
N MET A 60 2.10 10.44 16.17
CA MET A 60 1.64 9.10 16.50
C MET A 60 0.37 9.08 17.36
N SER A 61 -0.13 10.22 17.83
CA SER A 61 -1.42 10.28 18.54
C SER A 61 -2.60 9.97 17.60
N ASN A 62 -2.44 10.25 16.30
CA ASN A 62 -3.42 9.96 15.26
C ASN A 62 -3.30 8.54 14.67
N TYR A 63 -2.37 7.74 15.20
CA TYR A 63 -2.16 6.38 14.72
C TYR A 63 -3.28 5.46 15.23
N THR A 64 -3.93 4.78 14.27
CA THR A 64 -4.75 3.59 14.54
C THR A 64 -4.32 2.47 13.59
N CYS A 65 -4.43 1.22 14.05
CA CYS A 65 -4.01 0.02 13.33
C CYS A 65 -4.73 -0.07 11.98
N CYS A 66 -3.97 -0.14 10.89
CA CYS A 66 -4.48 -0.11 9.51
C CYS A 66 -5.43 1.08 9.23
N GLN A 67 -5.35 2.16 10.03
CA GLN A 67 -6.31 3.27 10.11
C GLN A 67 -7.80 2.88 10.19
N GLY A 68 -8.12 1.66 10.64
CA GLY A 68 -9.49 1.13 10.62
C GLY A 68 -10.02 0.76 9.23
N TYR A 69 -9.25 0.92 8.15
CA TYR A 69 -9.67 0.49 6.81
C TYR A 69 -9.81 -1.03 6.66
N MET A 70 -9.17 -1.78 7.56
CA MET A 70 -9.15 -3.25 7.54
C MET A 70 -10.01 -3.86 8.66
N ASP A 71 -10.82 -3.04 9.35
CA ASP A 71 -11.69 -3.52 10.41
C ASP A 71 -12.75 -4.48 9.86
N GLY A 72 -12.77 -5.70 10.41
CA GLY A 72 -13.69 -6.76 9.98
C GLY A 72 -13.15 -7.67 8.88
N ILE A 73 -12.03 -7.34 8.24
CA ILE A 73 -11.33 -8.24 7.31
C ILE A 73 -10.46 -9.23 8.08
N VAL A 74 -9.75 -8.75 9.10
CA VAL A 74 -8.93 -9.60 9.97
C VAL A 74 -9.70 -9.90 11.26
N PRO A 75 -10.02 -11.17 11.57
CA PRO A 75 -10.83 -11.54 12.75
C PRO A 75 -10.26 -11.07 14.09
N CYS A 76 -8.94 -10.81 14.11
CA CYS A 76 -8.16 -10.57 15.31
C CYS A 76 -7.77 -9.09 15.52
N ALA A 77 -7.87 -8.27 14.47
CA ALA A 77 -7.37 -6.89 14.49
C ALA A 77 -8.53 -5.93 14.28
N ARG A 78 -8.92 -5.23 15.35
CA ARG A 78 -9.88 -4.13 15.30
C ARG A 78 -9.18 -2.87 15.76
N SER A 79 -9.23 -1.84 14.93
CA SER A 79 -8.72 -0.52 15.29
C SER A 79 -9.32 -0.07 16.63
N GLY A 80 -8.51 0.59 17.44
CA GLY A 80 -8.86 1.03 18.80
C GLY A 80 -8.73 -0.04 19.90
N ARG A 81 -8.50 -1.32 19.57
CA ARG A 81 -8.43 -2.41 20.57
C ARG A 81 -7.09 -3.14 20.63
N CYS A 82 -6.14 -2.80 19.76
CA CYS A 82 -4.84 -3.45 19.66
C CYS A 82 -3.76 -2.89 20.61
N GLY A 83 -4.13 -2.06 21.60
CA GLY A 83 -3.17 -1.39 22.51
C GLY A 83 -2.46 -0.18 21.89
N GLU A 84 -2.94 0.30 20.75
CA GLU A 84 -2.38 1.43 19.99
C GLU A 84 -2.36 2.76 20.76
N SER A 85 -3.29 2.96 21.71
CA SER A 85 -3.30 4.13 22.59
C SER A 85 -2.14 4.14 23.60
N SER A 86 -1.62 2.96 23.95
CA SER A 86 -0.54 2.81 24.93
C SER A 86 0.84 2.74 24.27
N CYS A 87 0.96 2.08 23.11
CA CYS A 87 2.23 1.98 22.39
C CYS A 87 2.06 1.98 20.86
N PRO A 88 1.77 3.14 20.25
CA PRO A 88 1.45 3.23 18.82
C PRO A 88 2.63 2.82 17.92
N ASN A 89 3.87 3.06 18.36
CA ASN A 89 5.07 2.67 17.63
C ASN A 89 5.25 1.15 17.57
N CYS A 90 4.95 0.43 18.66
CA CYS A 90 5.04 -1.03 18.68
C CYS A 90 3.94 -1.65 17.79
N CYS A 91 2.72 -1.12 17.88
CA CYS A 91 1.62 -1.53 17.00
C CYS A 91 1.95 -1.30 15.53
N LEU A 92 2.54 -0.14 15.18
CA LEU A 92 2.98 0.13 13.81
C LEU A 92 4.06 -0.85 13.33
N CYS A 93 5.02 -1.21 14.19
CA CYS A 93 5.99 -2.25 13.85
C CYS A 93 5.30 -3.60 13.62
N LEU A 94 4.42 -4.04 14.51
CA LEU A 94 3.68 -5.29 14.35
C LEU A 94 2.84 -5.30 13.08
N GLU A 95 2.16 -4.20 12.76
CA GLU A 95 1.39 -4.04 11.53
C GLU A 95 2.28 -4.20 10.29
N ALA A 96 3.44 -3.52 10.27
CA ALA A 96 4.36 -3.54 9.14
C ALA A 96 5.02 -4.91 8.92
N PHE A 97 5.26 -5.68 9.98
CA PHE A 97 5.92 -7.00 9.92
C PHE A 97 4.92 -8.15 9.73
N CYS A 98 3.77 -8.13 10.40
CA CYS A 98 2.81 -9.23 10.37
C CYS A 98 1.75 -9.07 9.27
N CYS A 99 1.44 -7.84 8.86
CA CYS A 99 0.35 -7.54 7.93
C CYS A 99 0.77 -6.47 6.91
N ASN A 100 1.97 -6.61 6.35
CA ASN A 100 2.58 -5.60 5.48
C ASN A 100 1.65 -5.15 4.33
N GLY A 101 0.97 -6.08 3.65
CA GLY A 101 0.06 -5.73 2.55
C GLY A 101 -1.14 -4.91 3.00
N CYS A 102 -1.66 -5.18 4.20
CA CYS A 102 -2.71 -4.37 4.83
C CYS A 102 -2.17 -2.99 5.20
N ALA A 103 -0.96 -2.92 5.76
CA ALA A 103 -0.29 -1.68 6.16
C ALA A 103 -0.05 -0.74 4.96
N VAL A 104 0.49 -1.28 3.86
CA VAL A 104 0.73 -0.54 2.61
C VAL A 104 -0.59 -0.03 2.04
N SER A 105 -1.60 -0.89 1.96
CA SER A 105 -2.92 -0.54 1.41
C SER A 105 -3.62 0.51 2.26
N ALA A 106 -3.64 0.34 3.58
CA ALA A 106 -4.23 1.29 4.52
C ALA A 106 -3.53 2.65 4.49
N THR A 107 -2.20 2.67 4.33
CA THR A 107 -1.45 3.92 4.22
C THR A 107 -1.75 4.64 2.91
N ARG A 108 -1.85 3.91 1.79
CA ARG A 108 -2.27 4.49 0.52
C ARG A 108 -3.70 5.02 0.59
N MET A 109 -4.64 4.25 1.14
CA MET A 109 -6.05 4.65 1.31
C MET A 109 -6.18 5.89 2.21
N MET A 110 -5.44 5.96 3.31
CA MET A 110 -5.38 7.14 4.18
C MET A 110 -4.98 8.40 3.40
N VAL A 111 -3.92 8.31 2.59
CA VAL A 111 -3.42 9.44 1.80
C VAL A 111 -4.44 9.84 0.73
N MET A 112 -5.06 8.87 0.07
CA MET A 112 -6.13 9.13 -0.90
C MET A 112 -7.33 9.83 -0.26
N ASP A 113 -7.77 9.40 0.92
CA ASP A 113 -8.92 10.01 1.59
C ASP A 113 -8.58 11.40 2.11
N ARG A 114 -7.38 11.57 2.69
CA ARG A 114 -6.92 12.86 3.20
C ARG A 114 -6.85 13.93 2.12
N TYR A 115 -6.35 13.59 0.94
CA TYR A 115 -6.18 14.55 -0.16
C TYR A 115 -7.27 14.44 -1.24
N ARG A 116 -8.31 13.63 -1.00
CA ARG A 116 -9.39 13.32 -1.97
C ARG A 116 -8.82 12.97 -3.34
N LEU A 117 -7.97 11.95 -3.38
CA LEU A 117 -7.36 11.42 -4.59
C LEU A 117 -8.14 10.20 -5.10
N GLN A 118 -8.25 10.09 -6.41
CA GLN A 118 -8.78 8.90 -7.08
C GLN A 118 -7.64 7.95 -7.49
N PRO A 119 -7.88 6.63 -7.52
CA PRO A 119 -6.92 5.69 -8.08
C PRO A 119 -6.79 5.90 -9.59
N ASP A 120 -5.58 5.76 -10.11
CA ASP A 120 -5.33 5.82 -11.54
C ASP A 120 -5.70 4.49 -12.23
N LYS A 121 -5.73 4.48 -13.57
CA LYS A 121 -6.07 3.27 -14.34
C LYS A 121 -5.03 2.16 -14.15
N TRP A 122 -3.78 2.52 -13.90
CA TRP A 122 -2.67 1.57 -13.75
C TRP A 122 -2.64 0.95 -12.34
N ASP A 123 -3.14 1.65 -11.33
CA ASP A 123 -3.41 1.20 -9.97
C ASP A 123 -4.33 -0.02 -10.03
N ASN A 124 -5.49 0.14 -10.68
CA ASN A 124 -6.46 -0.93 -10.84
C ASN A 124 -5.84 -2.13 -11.58
N ARG A 125 -5.12 -1.88 -12.68
CA ARG A 125 -4.52 -2.95 -13.49
C ARG A 125 -3.47 -3.74 -12.71
N ILE A 126 -2.50 -3.06 -12.11
CA ILE A 126 -1.35 -3.70 -11.45
C ILE A 126 -1.82 -4.39 -10.15
N ILE A 127 -2.63 -3.73 -9.32
CA ILE A 127 -3.11 -4.31 -8.06
C ILE A 127 -3.96 -5.56 -8.33
N ARG A 128 -4.85 -5.52 -9.31
CA ARG A 128 -5.65 -6.70 -9.68
C ARG A 128 -4.80 -7.81 -10.28
N CYS A 129 -3.86 -7.48 -11.17
CA CYS A 129 -2.91 -8.45 -11.71
C CYS A 129 -2.16 -9.16 -10.58
N ASN A 130 -1.63 -8.39 -9.62
CA ASN A 130 -0.97 -8.92 -8.43
C ASN A 130 -1.91 -9.85 -7.65
N ASN A 131 -3.13 -9.42 -7.32
CA ASN A 131 -4.09 -10.25 -6.58
C ASN A 131 -4.43 -11.56 -7.32
N CYS A 132 -4.52 -11.53 -8.65
CA CYS A 132 -4.74 -12.73 -9.46
C CYS A 132 -3.56 -13.70 -9.39
N ILE A 133 -2.32 -13.20 -9.43
CA ILE A 133 -1.11 -14.03 -9.28
C ILE A 133 -1.02 -14.61 -7.87
N GLN A 134 -1.32 -13.82 -6.82
CA GLN A 134 -1.36 -14.31 -5.44
C GLN A 134 -2.40 -15.44 -5.28
N LEU A 135 -3.59 -15.28 -5.87
CA LEU A 135 -4.63 -16.31 -5.84
C LEU A 135 -4.20 -17.57 -6.59
N ALA A 136 -3.60 -17.42 -7.77
CA ALA A 136 -3.09 -18.54 -8.55
C ALA A 136 -2.00 -19.31 -7.78
N SER A 137 -1.06 -18.60 -7.15
CA SER A 137 -0.05 -19.22 -6.28
C SER A 137 -0.68 -19.98 -5.11
N CYS A 138 -1.68 -19.39 -4.44
CA CYS A 138 -2.39 -20.04 -3.34
C CYS A 138 -3.06 -21.35 -3.79
N ILE A 139 -3.75 -21.33 -4.95
CA ILE A 139 -4.37 -22.52 -5.52
C ILE A 139 -3.31 -23.59 -5.86
N CYS A 140 -2.19 -23.21 -6.46
CA CYS A 140 -1.10 -24.14 -6.76
C CYS A 140 -0.52 -24.77 -5.48
N SER A 141 -0.30 -23.99 -4.42
CA SER A 141 0.17 -24.50 -3.13
C SER A 141 -0.85 -25.47 -2.49
N LEU A 142 -2.15 -25.17 -2.56
CA LEU A 142 -3.18 -26.07 -2.06
C LEU A 142 -3.27 -27.37 -2.88
N LEU A 143 -3.14 -27.30 -4.20
CA LEU A 143 -3.14 -28.48 -5.07
C LEU A 143 -1.89 -29.35 -4.87
N SER A 144 -0.74 -28.74 -4.59
CA SER A 144 0.51 -29.47 -4.30
C SER A 144 0.41 -30.35 -3.04
N ILE A 145 -0.44 -29.98 -2.06
CA ILE A 145 -0.72 -30.82 -0.89
C ILE A 145 -1.42 -32.13 -1.31
N CYS A 146 -2.29 -32.06 -2.33
CA CYS A 146 -3.05 -33.22 -2.83
C CYS A 146 -2.29 -34.03 -3.88
N ILE A 147 -1.40 -33.40 -4.66
CA ILE A 147 -0.67 -34.01 -5.77
C ILE A 147 0.80 -33.58 -5.70
N SER A 148 1.68 -34.48 -5.24
CA SER A 148 3.10 -34.18 -5.02
C SER A 148 3.86 -33.76 -6.28
N GLU A 149 3.44 -34.22 -7.46
CA GLU A 149 4.04 -33.87 -8.77
C GLU A 149 3.88 -32.38 -9.14
N LEU A 150 2.99 -31.63 -8.46
CA LEU A 150 2.82 -30.19 -8.66
C LEU A 150 3.69 -29.33 -7.73
N GLY A 151 4.54 -29.93 -6.90
CA GLY A 151 5.41 -29.21 -5.96
C GLY A 151 6.25 -28.12 -6.62
N ASP A 152 7.01 -28.49 -7.65
CA ASP A 152 7.89 -27.55 -8.37
C ASP A 152 7.10 -26.39 -9.00
N LEU A 153 5.89 -26.67 -9.51
CA LEU A 153 5.02 -25.63 -10.07
C LEU A 153 4.53 -24.67 -8.97
N ALA A 154 4.17 -25.19 -7.80
CA ALA A 154 3.73 -24.37 -6.68
C ALA A 154 4.85 -23.45 -6.18
N ASP A 155 6.09 -23.94 -6.11
CA ASP A 155 7.26 -23.16 -5.71
C ASP A 155 7.60 -22.05 -6.72
N ILE A 156 7.57 -22.37 -8.02
CA ILE A 156 7.78 -21.37 -9.09
C ILE A 156 6.68 -20.31 -9.03
N MET A 157 5.41 -20.72 -8.90
CA MET A 157 4.29 -19.78 -8.80
C MET A 157 4.38 -18.90 -7.55
N ASN A 158 4.82 -19.46 -6.42
CA ASN A 158 5.07 -18.69 -5.21
C ASN A 158 6.21 -17.68 -5.40
N CYS A 159 7.31 -18.06 -6.06
CA CYS A 159 8.39 -17.13 -6.38
C CYS A 159 7.90 -15.96 -7.27
N ILE A 160 7.11 -16.27 -8.30
CA ILE A 160 6.51 -15.25 -9.17
C ILE A 160 5.60 -14.32 -8.36
N ALA A 161 4.74 -14.89 -7.51
CA ALA A 161 3.85 -14.16 -6.60
C ALA A 161 4.62 -13.20 -5.68
N GLN A 162 5.68 -13.67 -5.02
CA GLN A 162 6.50 -12.81 -4.15
C GLN A 162 7.19 -11.69 -4.94
N CYS A 163 7.70 -11.96 -6.14
CA CYS A 163 8.30 -10.94 -7.00
C CYS A 163 7.28 -9.89 -7.47
N THR A 164 6.08 -10.31 -7.87
CA THR A 164 5.02 -9.38 -8.28
C THR A 164 4.48 -8.58 -7.12
N TYR A 165 4.38 -9.18 -5.95
CA TYR A 165 3.99 -8.49 -4.72
C TYR A 165 5.03 -7.45 -4.33
N ALA A 166 6.31 -7.83 -4.31
CA ALA A 166 7.41 -6.95 -3.93
C ALA A 166 7.52 -5.72 -4.85
N THR A 167 7.35 -5.91 -6.16
CA THR A 167 7.36 -4.81 -7.13
C THR A 167 6.12 -3.94 -7.01
N THR A 168 4.94 -4.53 -6.83
CA THR A 168 3.67 -3.79 -6.67
C THR A 168 3.69 -2.91 -5.42
N GLN A 169 4.08 -3.46 -4.26
CA GLN A 169 4.19 -2.66 -3.02
C GLN A 169 5.23 -1.55 -3.16
N GLY A 170 6.32 -1.78 -3.89
CA GLY A 170 7.36 -0.78 -4.15
C GLY A 170 6.80 0.40 -4.94
N CYS A 171 6.07 0.13 -6.02
CA CYS A 171 5.40 1.15 -6.82
C CYS A 171 4.37 1.95 -6.00
N MET A 172 3.52 1.26 -5.23
CA MET A 172 2.51 1.92 -4.36
C MET A 172 3.18 2.83 -3.32
N THR A 173 4.24 2.34 -2.67
CA THR A 173 4.94 3.08 -1.62
C THR A 173 5.71 4.27 -2.19
N ALA A 174 6.34 4.13 -3.36
CA ALA A 174 6.98 5.23 -4.07
C ALA A 174 5.97 6.31 -4.49
N GLN A 175 4.82 5.91 -5.04
CA GLN A 175 3.74 6.84 -5.43
C GLN A 175 3.29 7.68 -4.24
N VAL A 176 2.99 7.02 -3.11
CA VAL A 176 2.60 7.70 -1.87
C VAL A 176 3.71 8.60 -1.35
N ASN A 177 4.98 8.16 -1.39
CA ASN A 177 6.07 8.99 -0.91
C ASN A 177 6.23 10.27 -1.72
N VAL A 178 6.14 10.20 -3.06
CA VAL A 178 6.20 11.37 -3.93
C VAL A 178 5.05 12.32 -3.63
N GLU A 179 3.82 11.82 -3.50
CA GLU A 179 2.67 12.64 -3.13
C GLU A 179 2.91 13.37 -1.79
N LEU A 180 3.34 12.65 -0.75
CA LEU A 180 3.63 13.26 0.55
C LEU A 180 4.76 14.29 0.48
N ARG A 181 5.77 14.09 -0.38
CA ARG A 181 6.87 15.07 -0.58
C ARG A 181 6.37 16.35 -1.23
N GLU A 182 5.58 16.25 -2.30
CA GLU A 182 5.06 17.42 -2.99
C GLU A 182 4.08 18.21 -2.12
N ARG A 183 3.25 17.51 -1.32
CA ARG A 183 2.37 18.16 -0.36
C ARG A 183 3.16 18.87 0.74
N ALA A 184 4.19 18.24 1.31
CA ALA A 184 5.03 18.86 2.34
C ALA A 184 5.69 20.17 1.86
N LYS A 185 6.25 20.17 0.64
CA LYS A 185 6.82 21.38 0.03
C LYS A 185 5.79 22.50 -0.12
N ALA A 186 4.55 22.16 -0.51
CA ALA A 186 3.49 23.15 -0.65
C ALA A 186 3.11 23.81 0.69
N PHE A 187 3.17 23.06 1.80
CA PHE A 187 2.97 23.61 3.14
C PHE A 187 4.13 24.51 3.58
N GLU A 188 5.38 24.10 3.35
CA GLU A 188 6.57 24.91 3.68
C GLU A 188 6.57 26.25 2.94
N VAL A 189 6.25 26.27 1.64
CA VAL A 189 6.15 27.51 0.85
C VAL A 189 5.03 28.42 1.35
N HIS A 190 3.91 27.84 1.80
CA HIS A 190 2.80 28.62 2.35
C HIS A 190 3.20 29.29 3.68
N ASP A 191 3.88 28.56 4.56
CA ASP A 191 4.35 29.07 5.86
C ASP A 191 5.35 30.23 5.66
N GLU A 192 6.33 30.03 4.77
CA GLU A 192 7.29 31.09 4.42
C GLU A 192 6.63 32.34 3.80
N THR A 193 5.51 32.17 3.08
CA THR A 193 4.79 33.30 2.50
C THR A 193 3.97 34.05 3.57
N MET A 194 3.41 33.34 4.55
CA MET A 194 2.70 33.98 5.67
C MET A 194 3.65 34.73 6.60
N ASP A 195 4.84 34.19 6.87
CA ASP A 195 5.85 34.84 7.72
C ASP A 195 6.46 36.11 7.09
N ARG A 196 6.29 36.31 5.78
CA ARG A 196 6.77 37.50 5.04
C ARG A 196 5.75 38.64 4.93
N VAL A 197 4.52 38.47 5.43
CA VAL A 197 3.43 39.46 5.40
C VAL A 197 3.21 40.04 6.79
#